data_AF-A0A3R8KGV8-F1
#
_entry.id   AF-A0A3R8KGV8-F1
#
_cell.length_a   1.000
_cell.length_b   1.000
_cell.length_c   1.000
_cell.angle_alpha   90.00
_cell.angle_beta   90.00
_cell.angle_gamma   90.00
#
_symmetry.space_group_name_H-M   'P 1'
#
loop_
_entity.id
_entity.type
_entity.pdbx_description
1 polymer ?
#
loop_
_entity_poly.entity_id
_entity_poly.type
_entity_poly.pdbx_seq_one_letter_code
_entity_poly.pdbx_strand_id
1 'polypeptide(L)'
;MQKFKSVSFWVANVIVSFGMASVMSTVTPLLVGAPLVWESTRFLILSTGCVALFSTTCLPLPALSRWLIHLFTPRELPLLTDVIFTIFITAIMATSAQVLMGQVQLVFWLGLAKIFPVLVVIAFFSVMLFKKLANLVVGVVEASHKPAL
;
A
#
# COMPACT_ATOMS: atom_id res chain seq x y z
N MET A 1 -18.57 -3.89 -10.59
CA MET A 1 -18.15 -5.30 -10.40
C MET A 1 -17.31 -5.89 -11.54
N GLN A 2 -17.26 -5.32 -12.76
CA GLN A 2 -16.41 -5.85 -13.85
C GLN A 2 -14.88 -5.81 -13.60
N LYS A 3 -14.38 -4.89 -12.76
CA LYS A 3 -12.93 -4.78 -12.45
C LYS A 3 -12.34 -6.02 -11.77
N PHE A 4 -13.12 -6.76 -10.99
CA PHE A 4 -12.68 -7.96 -10.27
C PHE A 4 -12.53 -9.21 -11.15
N LYS A 5 -13.01 -9.17 -12.41
CA LYS A 5 -12.90 -10.31 -13.32
C LYS A 5 -11.56 -10.38 -14.06
N SER A 6 -10.80 -9.29 -14.11
CA SER A 6 -9.54 -9.30 -14.85
C SER A 6 -8.42 -9.93 -14.02
N VAL A 7 -7.76 -10.95 -14.56
CA VAL A 7 -6.55 -11.54 -13.97
C VAL A 7 -5.44 -10.49 -13.86
N SER A 8 -5.32 -9.59 -14.85
CA SER A 8 -4.34 -8.50 -14.82
C SER A 8 -4.58 -7.51 -13.67
N PHE A 9 -5.84 -7.29 -13.27
CA PHE A 9 -6.17 -6.46 -12.11
C PHE A 9 -5.66 -7.09 -10.82
N TRP A 10 -5.90 -8.40 -10.62
CA TRP A 10 -5.42 -9.10 -9.43
C TRP A 10 -3.90 -9.18 -9.37
N VAL A 11 -3.24 -9.51 -10.50
CA VAL A 11 -1.77 -9.57 -10.58
C VAL A 11 -1.16 -8.20 -10.25
N ALA A 12 -1.66 -7.12 -10.86
CA ALA A 12 -1.17 -5.78 -10.57
C ALA A 12 -1.38 -5.40 -9.09
N ASN A 13 -2.55 -5.72 -8.53
CA ASN A 13 -2.87 -5.34 -7.17
C ASN A 13 -2.08 -6.16 -6.13
N VAL A 14 -1.77 -7.43 -6.42
CA VAL A 14 -0.86 -8.27 -5.62
C VAL A 14 0.54 -7.66 -5.63
N ILE A 15 1.09 -7.35 -6.81
CA ILE A 15 2.44 -6.79 -6.93
C ILE A 15 2.55 -5.48 -6.14
N VAL A 16 1.58 -4.58 -6.29
CA VAL A 16 1.58 -3.28 -5.60
C VAL A 16 1.41 -3.45 -4.09
N SER A 17 0.47 -4.29 -3.65
CA SER A 17 0.19 -4.47 -2.22
C SER A 17 1.34 -5.15 -1.48
N PHE A 18 1.88 -6.24 -2.02
CA PHE A 18 3.02 -6.94 -1.40
C PHE A 18 4.34 -6.19 -1.58
N GLY A 19 4.53 -5.47 -2.69
CA GLY A 19 5.67 -4.60 -2.90
C GLY A 19 5.73 -3.47 -1.88
N MET A 20 4.61 -2.79 -1.65
CA MET A 20 4.50 -1.80 -0.58
C MET A 20 4.74 -2.42 0.80
N ALA A 21 4.10 -3.56 1.10
CA ALA A 21 4.26 -4.23 2.38
C ALA A 21 5.71 -4.61 2.66
N SER A 22 6.43 -5.06 1.63
CA SER A 22 7.88 -5.31 1.69
C SER A 22 8.65 -4.08 2.13
N VAL A 23 8.54 -2.98 1.38
CA VAL A 23 9.26 -1.73 1.68
C VAL A 23 8.91 -1.21 3.07
N MET A 24 7.62 -1.16 3.41
CA MET A 24 7.14 -0.65 4.68
C MET A 24 7.59 -1.50 5.86
N SER A 25 7.59 -2.83 5.72
CA SER A 25 8.02 -3.76 6.78
C SER A 25 9.53 -3.74 7.02
N THR A 26 10.33 -3.30 6.04
CA THR A 26 11.77 -3.10 6.20
C THR A 26 12.12 -1.72 6.71
N VAL A 27 11.49 -0.68 6.16
CA VAL A 27 11.77 0.72 6.49
C VAL A 27 11.25 1.11 7.86
N THR A 28 10.07 0.61 8.26
CA THR A 28 9.47 1.01 9.55
C THR A 28 10.36 0.65 10.74
N PRO A 29 10.87 -0.60 10.89
CA PRO A 29 11.83 -0.93 11.94
C PRO A 29 13.10 -0.07 11.89
N LEU A 30 13.64 0.19 10.69
CA LEU A 30 14.84 1.02 10.52
C LEU A 30 14.63 2.46 11.02
N LEU A 31 13.49 3.08 10.69
CA LEU A 31 13.15 4.43 11.15
C LEU A 31 12.90 4.51 12.66
N VAL A 32 12.45 3.42 13.28
CA VAL A 32 12.26 3.32 14.74
C VAL A 32 13.56 2.93 15.46
N GLY A 33 14.62 2.55 14.74
CA GLY A 33 15.86 2.06 15.32
C GLY A 33 15.76 0.64 15.90
N ALA A 34 14.76 -0.13 15.46
CA ALA A 34 14.54 -1.51 15.88
C ALA A 34 15.34 -2.51 15.01
N PRO A 35 15.78 -3.64 15.57
CA PRO A 35 16.52 -4.66 14.81
C PRO A 35 15.62 -5.32 13.76
N LEU A 36 16.18 -5.49 12.55
CA LEU A 36 15.55 -6.26 11.47
C LEU A 36 15.69 -7.75 11.75
N VAL A 37 14.63 -8.37 12.26
CA VAL A 37 14.55 -9.83 12.41
C VAL A 37 13.86 -10.41 11.18
N TRP A 38 14.62 -11.11 10.35
CA TRP A 38 14.16 -11.59 9.04
C TRP A 38 12.87 -12.42 9.09
N GLU A 39 12.72 -13.31 10.09
CA GLU A 39 11.51 -14.11 10.26
C GLU A 39 10.28 -13.24 10.60
N SER A 40 10.44 -12.30 11.53
CA SER A 40 9.39 -11.35 11.90
C SER A 40 9.04 -10.41 10.75
N THR A 41 10.03 -9.99 9.96
CA THR A 41 9.83 -9.15 8.76
C THR A 41 9.02 -9.91 7.72
N ARG A 42 9.32 -11.18 7.43
CA ARG A 42 8.53 -11.99 6.48
C ARG A 42 7.06 -12.12 6.91
N PHE A 43 6.82 -12.39 8.19
CA PHE A 43 5.46 -12.45 8.72
C PHE A 43 4.74 -11.10 8.60
N LEU A 44 5.44 -9.99 8.90
CA LEU A 44 4.90 -8.65 8.76
C LEU A 44 4.56 -8.32 7.29
N ILE A 45 5.42 -8.70 6.35
CA ILE A 45 5.20 -8.49 4.90
C ILE A 45 3.96 -9.24 4.43
N LEU A 46 3.83 -10.52 4.79
CA LEU A 46 2.69 -11.33 4.38
C LEU A 46 1.38 -10.79 4.96
N SER A 47 1.37 -10.51 6.26
CA SER A 47 0.16 -10.03 6.95
C SER A 47 -0.25 -8.63 6.49
N THR A 48 0.68 -7.66 6.44
CA THR A 48 0.39 -6.30 5.97
C THR A 48 0.11 -6.25 4.47
N GLY A 49 0.71 -7.15 3.67
CA GLY A 49 0.42 -7.32 2.25
C GLY A 49 -1.01 -7.81 2.01
N CYS A 50 -1.49 -8.78 2.79
CA CYS A 50 -2.89 -9.22 2.78
C CYS A 50 -3.84 -8.10 3.22
N VAL A 51 -3.51 -7.36 4.27
CA VAL A 51 -4.32 -6.21 4.73
C VAL A 51 -4.38 -5.12 3.64
N ALA A 52 -3.26 -4.81 2.99
CA ALA A 52 -3.21 -3.85 1.90
C ALA A 52 -4.05 -4.33 0.70
N LEU A 53 -3.93 -5.60 0.32
CA LEU A 53 -4.70 -6.19 -0.76
C LEU A 53 -6.21 -6.17 -0.46
N PHE A 54 -6.62 -6.55 0.75
CA PHE A 54 -8.01 -6.48 1.18
C PHE A 54 -8.52 -5.04 1.22
N SER A 55 -7.73 -4.12 1.76
CA SER A 55 -8.11 -2.70 1.88
C SER A 55 -8.27 -2.05 0.50
N THR A 56 -7.37 -2.33 -0.44
CA THR A 56 -7.44 -1.77 -1.80
C THR A 56 -8.56 -2.38 -2.65
N THR A 57 -8.98 -3.62 -2.35
CA THR A 57 -10.04 -4.31 -3.10
C THR A 57 -11.43 -4.11 -2.51
N CYS A 58 -11.57 -4.16 -1.19
CA CYS A 58 -12.86 -4.17 -0.50
C CYS A 58 -13.29 -2.78 -0.01
N LEU A 59 -12.36 -1.87 0.30
CA LEU A 59 -12.72 -0.53 0.75
C LEU A 59 -12.83 0.41 -0.46
N PRO A 60 -13.89 1.25 -0.54
CA PRO A 60 -14.04 2.26 -1.58
C PRO A 60 -13.13 3.48 -1.31
N LEU A 61 -11.86 3.25 -0.94
CA LEU A 61 -10.86 4.30 -0.66
C LEU A 61 -10.72 5.34 -1.78
N PRO A 62 -10.81 4.98 -3.09
CA PRO A 62 -10.81 5.98 -4.16
C PRO A 62 -12.05 6.89 -4.17
N ALA A 63 -13.20 6.38 -3.74
CA ALA A 63 -14.41 7.20 -3.63
C ALA A 63 -14.35 8.08 -2.38
N LEU A 64 -13.84 7.52 -1.27
CA LEU A 64 -13.68 8.22 0.00
C LEU A 64 -12.68 9.39 -0.12
N SER A 65 -11.56 9.17 -0.82
CA SER A 65 -10.57 10.23 -1.11
C SER A 65 -11.13 11.34 -1.99
N ARG A 66 -11.89 11.02 -3.05
CA ARG A 66 -12.59 12.04 -3.87
C ARG A 66 -13.62 12.82 -3.07
N TRP A 67 -14.41 12.13 -2.25
CA TRP A 67 -15.39 12.77 -1.38
C TRP A 67 -14.73 13.76 -0.40
N LEU A 68 -13.61 13.35 0.20
CA LEU A 68 -12.79 14.22 1.05
C LEU A 68 -12.22 15.43 0.31
N ILE A 69 -11.71 15.25 -0.91
CA ILE A 69 -11.21 16.38 -1.71
C ILE A 69 -12.35 17.34 -2.02
N HIS A 70 -13.54 16.82 -2.35
CA HIS A 70 -14.67 17.65 -2.72
C HIS A 70 -15.16 18.56 -1.58
N LEU A 71 -14.98 18.13 -0.32
CA LEU A 71 -15.23 18.94 0.88
C LEU A 71 -14.33 20.18 0.98
N PHE A 72 -13.09 20.11 0.48
CA PHE A 72 -12.11 21.19 0.60
C PHE A 72 -11.87 21.94 -0.72
N THR A 73 -12.13 21.33 -1.88
CA THR A 73 -11.83 21.91 -3.18
C THR A 73 -12.77 21.35 -4.26
N PRO A 74 -13.47 22.19 -5.05
CA PRO A 74 -14.35 21.74 -6.13
C PRO A 74 -13.59 21.26 -7.38
N ARG A 75 -12.27 21.46 -7.44
CA ARG A 75 -11.39 20.94 -8.51
C ARG A 75 -10.79 19.59 -8.11
N GLU A 76 -11.07 18.55 -8.89
CA GLU A 76 -10.41 17.26 -8.75
C GLU A 76 -8.94 17.35 -9.19
N LEU A 77 -8.02 17.30 -8.23
CA LEU A 77 -6.59 17.15 -8.51
C LEU A 77 -6.23 15.65 -8.38
N PRO A 78 -5.83 14.97 -9.47
CA PRO A 78 -5.53 13.54 -9.44
C PRO A 78 -4.36 13.22 -8.49
N LEU A 79 -3.37 14.11 -8.44
CA LEU A 79 -2.20 13.97 -7.57
C LEU A 79 -2.59 14.04 -6.08
N LEU A 80 -3.54 14.93 -5.72
CA LEU A 80 -4.04 15.03 -4.35
C LEU A 80 -4.83 13.79 -3.93
N THR A 81 -5.60 13.20 -4.86
CA THR A 81 -6.32 11.95 -4.64
C THR A 81 -5.37 10.80 -4.32
N ASP A 82 -4.28 10.68 -5.08
CA ASP A 82 -3.26 9.67 -4.85
C ASP A 82 -2.53 9.86 -3.51
N VAL A 83 -2.24 11.11 -3.12
CA VAL A 83 -1.62 11.41 -1.82
C VAL A 83 -2.54 11.02 -0.66
N ILE A 84 -3.81 11.43 -0.70
CA ILE A 84 -4.80 11.11 0.35
C ILE A 84 -5.03 9.59 0.43
N PHE A 85 -5.14 8.92 -0.72
CA PHE A 85 -5.23 7.47 -0.77
C PHE A 85 -4.02 6.80 -0.12
N THR A 86 -2.81 7.29 -0.40
CA THR A 86 -1.56 6.79 0.18
C THR A 86 -1.54 6.99 1.69
N ILE A 87 -2.00 8.14 2.19
CA ILE A 87 -2.13 8.41 3.63
C ILE A 87 -3.03 7.36 4.29
N PHE A 88 -4.21 7.09 3.73
CA PHE A 88 -5.13 6.09 4.28
C PHE A 88 -4.55 4.68 4.29
N ILE A 89 -4.00 4.23 3.17
CA ILE A 89 -3.40 2.89 3.08
C ILE A 89 -2.22 2.77 4.06
N THR A 90 -1.37 3.80 4.15
CA THR A 90 -0.24 3.84 5.08
C THR A 90 -0.72 3.75 6.52
N ALA A 91 -1.77 4.49 6.88
CA ALA A 91 -2.36 4.45 8.22
C ALA A 91 -2.93 3.07 8.56
N ILE A 92 -3.67 2.45 7.63
CA ILE A 92 -4.24 1.10 7.82
C ILE A 92 -3.12 0.07 7.99
N MET A 93 -2.11 0.10 7.11
CA MET A 93 -0.99 -0.84 7.18
C MET A 93 -0.18 -0.67 8.47
N ALA A 94 0.14 0.57 8.84
CA ALA A 94 0.90 0.85 10.05
C ALA A 94 0.13 0.45 11.31
N THR A 95 -1.18 0.73 11.36
CA THR A 95 -2.07 0.29 12.44
C THR A 95 -2.12 -1.23 12.52
N SER A 96 -2.31 -1.92 11.38
CA SER A 96 -2.33 -3.39 11.36
C SER A 96 -1.01 -4.00 11.84
N ALA A 97 0.12 -3.39 11.45
CA ALA A 97 1.44 -3.87 11.87
C ALA A 97 1.62 -3.77 13.39
N GLN A 98 1.19 -2.66 14.02
CA GLN A 98 1.25 -2.50 15.47
C GLN A 98 0.34 -3.48 16.21
N VAL A 99 -0.89 -3.67 15.73
CA VAL A 99 -1.84 -4.62 16.33
C VAL A 99 -1.29 -6.05 16.25
N LEU A 100 -0.75 -6.46 15.09
CA LEU A 100 -0.18 -7.79 14.89
C LEU A 100 1.07 -8.05 15.71
N MET A 101 1.87 -7.01 15.96
CA MET A 101 3.06 -7.08 16.83
C MET A 101 2.72 -6.98 18.32
N GLY A 102 1.43 -6.85 18.69
CA GLY A 102 1.01 -6.65 20.08
C GLY A 102 1.45 -5.30 20.68
N GLN A 103 1.92 -4.38 19.84
CA GLN A 103 2.47 -3.07 20.23
C GLN A 103 1.36 -2.02 20.35
N VAL A 104 0.33 -2.30 21.16
CA VAL A 104 -0.86 -1.42 21.30
C VAL A 104 -0.61 -0.27 22.28
N GLN A 105 0.55 -0.22 22.94
CA GLN A 105 0.87 0.83 23.91
C GLN A 105 1.00 2.20 23.25
N LEU A 106 0.52 3.25 23.92
CA LEU A 106 0.55 4.65 23.47
C LEU A 106 1.94 5.14 23.00
N VAL A 107 3.01 4.60 23.59
CA VAL A 107 4.40 4.95 23.24
C VAL A 107 4.72 4.58 21.78
N PHE A 108 4.24 3.43 21.30
CA PHE A 108 4.44 3.00 19.91
C PHE A 108 3.62 3.83 18.93
N TRP A 109 2.43 4.29 19.34
CA TRP A 109 1.61 5.22 18.56
C TRP A 109 2.26 6.59 18.42
N LEU A 110 2.86 7.12 19.50
CA LEU A 110 3.63 8.37 19.47
C LEU A 110 4.90 8.24 18.61
N GLY A 111 5.60 7.10 18.71
CA GLY A 111 6.74 6.79 17.85
C GLY A 111 6.36 6.75 16.37
N LEU A 112 5.24 6.07 16.06
CA LEU A 112 4.70 6.01 14.70
C LEU A 112 4.29 7.38 14.18
N ALA A 113 3.59 8.19 14.99
CA ALA A 113 3.15 9.52 14.59
C ALA A 113 4.33 10.43 14.19
N LYS A 114 5.48 10.29 14.85
CA LYS A 114 6.71 11.04 14.50
C LYS A 114 7.27 10.64 13.12
N ILE A 115 7.26 9.36 12.79
CA ILE A 115 7.81 8.85 11.51
C ILE A 115 6.76 8.78 10.40
N PHE A 116 5.49 9.00 10.72
CA PHE A 116 4.36 8.85 9.79
C PHE A 116 4.51 9.70 8.51
N PRO A 117 4.92 10.98 8.54
CA PRO A 117 5.10 11.76 7.32
C PRO A 117 6.16 11.14 6.39
N VAL A 118 7.26 10.66 6.97
CA VAL A 118 8.34 10.00 6.22
C VAL A 118 7.85 8.68 5.62
N LEU A 119 7.08 7.90 6.39
CA LEU A 119 6.45 6.67 5.92
C LEU A 119 5.50 6.90 4.75
N VAL A 120 4.68 7.96 4.80
CA VAL A 120 3.77 8.32 3.69
C VAL A 120 4.54 8.66 2.43
N VAL A 121 5.64 9.41 2.53
CA VAL A 121 6.49 9.75 1.38
C VAL A 121 7.10 8.49 0.78
N ILE A 122 7.64 7.59 1.60
CA ILE A 122 8.23 6.33 1.15
C ILE A 122 7.17 5.42 0.52
N ALA A 123 5.99 5.33 1.13
CA ALA A 123 4.87 4.58 0.59
C ALA A 123 4.45 5.14 -0.78
N PHE A 124 4.38 6.47 -0.94
CA PHE A 124 4.02 7.10 -2.21
C PHE A 124 4.97 6.73 -3.35
N PHE A 125 6.29 6.85 -3.12
CA PHE A 125 7.29 6.46 -4.12
C PHE A 125 7.29 4.95 -4.38
N SER A 126 7.09 4.14 -3.33
CA SER A 126 6.96 2.69 -3.46
C SER A 126 5.76 2.31 -4.34
N VAL A 127 4.59 2.90 -4.12
CA VAL A 127 3.39 2.72 -4.96
C VAL A 127 3.71 3.02 -6.42
N MET A 128 4.36 4.16 -6.71
CA MET A 128 4.70 4.52 -8.08
C MET A 128 5.64 3.52 -8.74
N LEU A 129 6.65 3.05 -8.00
CA LEU A 129 7.61 2.05 -8.48
C LEU A 129 6.92 0.72 -8.78
N PHE A 130 6.12 0.20 -7.85
CA PHE A 130 5.43 -1.07 -8.03
C PHE A 130 4.28 -0.99 -9.04
N LYS A 131 3.64 0.17 -9.23
CA LYS A 131 2.69 0.39 -10.34
C LYS A 131 3.39 0.26 -11.69
N LYS A 132 4.59 0.85 -11.85
CA LYS A 132 5.39 0.68 -13.08
C LYS A 132 5.78 -0.77 -13.29
N LEU A 133 6.22 -1.46 -12.24
CA LEU A 133 6.57 -2.88 -12.30
C LEU A 133 5.35 -3.75 -12.67
N ALA A 134 4.20 -3.50 -12.05
CA ALA A 134 2.95 -4.19 -12.34
C ALA A 134 2.52 -4.01 -13.80
N ASN A 135 2.59 -2.79 -14.34
CA ASN A 135 2.27 -2.52 -15.74
C ASN A 135 3.19 -3.28 -16.70
N LEU A 136 4.49 -3.38 -16.37
CA LEU A 136 5.45 -4.14 -17.17
C LEU A 136 5.13 -5.64 -17.13
N VAL A 137 4.86 -6.19 -15.95
CA VAL A 137 4.52 -7.62 -15.78
C VAL A 137 3.21 -7.95 -16.48
N VAL A 138 2.16 -7.13 -16.31
CA VAL A 138 0.88 -7.31 -17.01
C VAL A 138 1.07 -7.22 -18.52
N GLY A 139 1.85 -6.26 -19.02
CA GLY A 139 2.13 -6.13 -20.45
C GLY A 139 2.85 -7.36 -21.03
N VAL A 140 3.77 -7.97 -20.29
CA VAL A 140 4.43 -9.22 -20.69
C VAL A 140 3.44 -10.39 -20.68
N VAL A 141 2.62 -10.52 -19.64
CA VAL A 141 1.62 -11.60 -19.53
C VAL A 141 0.58 -11.51 -20.64
N GLU A 142 0.12 -10.31 -20.98
CA GLU A 142 -0.82 -10.08 -22.08
C GLU A 142 -0.17 -10.33 -23.45
N ALA A 143 1.11 -9.97 -23.63
CA ALA A 143 1.86 -10.28 -24.86
C ALA A 143 2.06 -11.78 -25.05
N SER A 144 2.30 -12.54 -23.98
CA SER A 144 2.40 -14.00 -24.01
C SER A 144 1.05 -14.71 -24.22
N HIS A 145 -0.09 -14.02 -24.06
CA HIS A 145 -1.44 -14.56 -24.31
C HIS A 145 -2.00 -14.20 -25.70
N LYS A 146 -1.31 -13.38 -26.50
CA LYS A 146 -1.60 -13.29 -27.93
C LYS A 146 -1.00 -14.52 -28.64
N PRO A 147 -1.80 -15.39 -29.28
CA PRO A 147 -1.23 -16.43 -30.13
C PRO A 147 -0.47 -15.73 -31.25
N ALA A 148 0.75 -16.19 -31.51
CA ALA A 148 1.46 -15.87 -32.73
C ALA A 148 0.56 -16.27 -33.91
N LEU A 149 0.01 -15.27 -34.59
CA LEU A 149 -0.64 -15.39 -35.89
C LEU A 149 0.43 -15.38 -36.98
#